data_AF-A0A2E0FJT2-F1
#
_entry.id   AF-A0A2E0FJT2-F1
#
_cell.length_a   1.000
_cell.length_b   1.000
_cell.length_c   1.000
_cell.angle_alpha   90.00
_cell.angle_beta   90.00
_cell.angle_gamma   90.00
#
_symmetry.space_group_name_H-M   'P 1'
#
loop_
_entity.id
_entity.type
_entity.pdbx_description
1 polymer ?
#
loop_
_entity_poly.entity_id
_entity_poly.type
_entity_poly.pdbx_seq_one_letter_code
_entity_poly.pdbx_strand_id
1 'polypeptide(L)' 'MEIEDKNGKNTHIIPGHYLLFVGFMFLGIAIGKLLGSVSIGTLVGMGLGFVAWGITTSIAKKNDK' A
#
# COMPACT_ATOMS: atom_id res chain seq x y z
N MET A 1 -14.39 -6.11 -7.64
CA MET A 1 -15.56 -6.27 -6.77
C MET A 1 -16.15 -4.89 -6.58
N GLU A 2 -17.29 -4.66 -7.22
CA GLU A 2 -18.07 -3.44 -7.11
C GLU A 2 -18.94 -3.58 -5.88
N ILE A 3 -18.78 -2.68 -4.90
CA ILE A 3 -19.63 -2.64 -3.71
C ILE A 3 -20.54 -1.43 -3.91
N GLU A 4 -21.83 -1.71 -4.12
CA GLU A 4 -22.88 -0.69 -4.08
C GLU A 4 -23.11 -0.23 -2.63
N ASP A 5 -22.75 1.01 -2.36
CA ASP A 5 -23.13 1.74 -1.15
C ASP A 5 -24.53 2.33 -1.31
N LYS A 6 -25.41 2.13 -0.32
CA LYS A 6 -26.83 2.57 -0.34
C LYS A 6 -27.03 4.08 -0.13
N ASN A 7 -26.07 4.92 -0.50
CA ASN A 7 -26.17 6.37 -0.31
C ASN A 7 -25.39 7.15 -1.36
N GLY A 8 -25.78 7.05 -2.65
CA GLY A 8 -25.73 8.11 -3.68
C GLY A 8 -24.45 8.93 -3.88
N LYS A 9 -23.36 8.55 -3.24
CA LYS A 9 -22.04 9.18 -3.30
C LYS A 9 -21.15 8.06 -3.79
N ASN A 10 -20.82 8.14 -5.08
CA ASN A 10 -19.82 7.29 -5.72
C ASN A 10 -18.46 7.55 -5.07
N THR A 11 -18.30 7.09 -3.84
CA THR A 11 -17.01 7.03 -3.18
C THR A 11 -16.29 5.90 -3.87
N HIS A 12 -15.46 6.29 -4.83
CA HIS A 12 -14.38 5.46 -5.31
C HIS A 12 -13.53 5.14 -4.08
N ILE A 13 -13.85 4.05 -3.37
CA ILE A 13 -13.06 3.54 -2.25
C ILE A 13 -11.74 3.12 -2.90
N ILE A 14 -10.79 4.06 -2.99
CA ILE A 14 -9.41 3.75 -3.34
C ILE A 14 -9.01 2.76 -2.27
N PRO A 15 -8.78 1.49 -2.62
CA PRO A 15 -8.67 0.49 -1.57
C PRO A 15 -7.45 0.86 -0.72
N GLY A 16 -7.63 1.10 0.58
CA GLY A 16 -6.63 1.81 1.41
C GLY A 16 -5.22 1.19 1.38
N HIS A 17 -5.13 -0.09 0.98
CA HIS A 17 -3.88 -0.79 0.72
C HIS A 17 -3.02 -0.19 -0.41
N TYR A 18 -3.61 0.39 -1.45
CA TYR A 18 -2.83 1.05 -2.52
C TYR A 18 -2.13 2.31 -2.01
N LEU A 19 -2.77 3.07 -1.12
CA LEU A 19 -2.18 4.25 -0.50
C LEU A 19 -1.01 3.89 0.44
N LEU A 20 -1.15 2.79 1.18
CA LEU A 20 -0.07 2.23 2.01
C LEU A 20 1.13 1.80 1.15
N PHE A 21 0.87 1.10 0.04
CA PHE A 21 1.91 0.70 -0.89
C PHE A 21 2.66 1.90 -1.48
N VAL A 22 1.92 2.91 -1.97
CA VAL A 22 2.51 4.13 -2.53
C VAL A 22 3.30 4.90 -1.47
N GLY A 23 2.81 4.97 -0.22
CA GLY A 23 3.53 5.57 0.90
C GLY A 23 4.88 4.90 1.18
N PHE A 24 4.92 3.57 1.24
CA PHE A 24 6.16 2.80 1.42
C PHE A 24 7.13 2.96 0.24
N MET A 25 6.61 3.09 -0.99
CA MET A 25 7.40 3.41 -2.18
C MET A 25 8.10 4.76 -2.07
N PHE A 26 7.35 5.81 -1.74
CA PHE A 26 7.91 7.15 -1.57
C PHE A 26 8.91 7.21 -0.42
N LEU A 27 8.62 6.53 0.70
CA LEU A 27 9.52 6.46 1.84
C LEU A 27 10.83 5.73 1.48
N GLY A 28 10.75 4.61 0.75
CA GLY A 28 11.91 3.88 0.27
C GLY A 28 12.78 4.73 -0.68
N ILE A 29 12.17 5.42 -1.64
CA ILE A 29 12.88 6.32 -2.56
C ILE A 29 13.54 7.48 -1.80
N ALA A 30 12.86 8.06 -0.81
CA ALA A 30 13.42 9.13 0.02
C ALA A 30 14.66 8.65 0.80
N ILE A 31 14.58 7.46 1.40
CA ILE A 31 15.71 6.83 2.10
C ILE A 31 16.86 6.51 1.12
N GLY A 32 16.55 5.95 -0.06
CA GLY A 32 17.56 5.68 -1.10
C GLY A 32 18.24 6.94 -1.62
N LYS A 33 17.52 8.05 -1.71
CA LYS A 33 18.09 9.34 -2.10
C LYS A 33 19.09 9.85 -1.05
N LEU A 34 18.83 9.65 0.24
CA LEU A 34 19.75 10.01 1.33
C LEU A 34 21.01 9.14 1.34
N LEU A 35 20.88 7.86 0.97
CA LEU A 35 21.99 6.91 0.87
C LEU A 35 22.79 7.03 -0.44
N GLY A 36 22.42 7.98 -1.33
CA GLY A 36 23.06 8.18 -2.62
C GLY A 36 22.74 7.10 -3.66
N SER A 37 21.79 6.21 -3.39
CA SER A 37 21.40 5.13 -4.30
C SER A 37 19.89 4.95 -4.32
N VAL A 38 19.27 5.66 -5.25
CA VAL A 38 17.80 5.63 -5.47
C VAL A 38 17.34 4.22 -5.83
N SER A 39 18.14 3.46 -6.60
CA SER A 39 17.82 2.08 -6.98
C SER A 39 17.62 1.18 -5.76
N ILE A 40 18.47 1.31 -4.74
CA ILE A 40 18.39 0.51 -3.51
C ILE A 40 17.17 0.92 -2.70
N GLY A 41 16.91 2.22 -2.56
CA GLY A 41 15.72 2.70 -1.85
C GLY A 41 14.41 2.28 -2.49
N THR A 42 14.36 2.24 -3.83
CA THR A 42 13.18 1.77 -4.57
C THR A 42 12.96 0.28 -4.33
N LEU A 43 14.03 -0.53 -4.36
CA LEU A 43 13.97 -1.97 -4.07
C LEU A 43 13.47 -2.25 -2.63
N VAL A 44 13.97 -1.48 -1.66
CA VAL A 44 13.55 -1.56 -0.25
C VAL A 44 12.10 -1.13 -0.07
N GLY A 45 11.70 0.00 -0.67
CA GLY A 45 10.32 0.50 -0.63
C GLY A 45 9.33 -0.47 -1.28
N MET A 46 9.72 -1.13 -2.37
CA MET A 46 8.91 -2.14 -3.04
C MET A 46 8.75 -3.39 -2.19
N GLY A 47 9.84 -3.86 -1.56
CA GLY A 47 9.82 -5.00 -0.65
C GLY A 47 8.92 -4.76 0.56
N LEU A 48 9.08 -3.60 1.23
CA LEU A 48 8.22 -3.23 2.36
C LEU A 48 6.75 -3.06 1.97
N GLY A 49 6.48 -2.43 0.82
CA GLY A 49 5.12 -2.30 0.29
C GLY A 49 4.47 -3.65 0.02
N PHE A 50 5.22 -4.63 -0.51
CA PHE A 50 4.72 -5.99 -0.75
C PHE A 50 4.39 -6.74 0.54
N VAL A 51 5.26 -6.62 1.56
CA VAL A 51 5.04 -7.22 2.88
C VAL A 51 3.84 -6.60 3.57
N ALA A 52 3.72 -5.26 3.55
CA ALA A 52 2.58 -4.55 4.11
C ALA A 52 1.27 -5.00 3.42
N TRP A 53 1.27 -5.12 2.09
CA TRP A 53 0.11 -5.60 1.34
C TRP A 53 -0.26 -7.05 1.71
N GLY A 54 0.72 -7.94 1.84
CA GLY A 54 0.52 -9.33 2.25
C GLY A 54 -0.04 -9.45 3.67
N ILE A 55 0.46 -8.64 4.60
CA ILE A 55 -0.03 -8.57 5.98
C ILE A 55 -1.45 -7.99 6.03
N THR A 56 -1.71 -6.86 5.37
CA THR A 56 -3.06 -6.26 5.34
C THR A 56 -4.08 -7.20 4.71
N THR A 57 -3.73 -7.88 3.62
CA THR A 57 -4.58 -8.93 3.02
C THR A 57 -4.83 -10.07 3.98
N SER A 58 -3.79 -10.53 4.68
CA SER A 58 -3.91 -11.65 5.63
C SER A 58 -4.73 -11.27 6.87
N ILE A 59 -4.58 -10.04 7.38
CA ILE A 59 -5.35 -9.51 8.52
C ILE A 59 -6.81 -9.28 8.11
N ALA A 60 -7.05 -8.68 6.94
CA ALA A 60 -8.41 -8.50 6.41
C ALA A 60 -9.13 -9.85 6.27
N LYS A 61 -8.41 -10.90 5.84
CA LYS A 61 -8.94 -12.27 5.75
C LYS A 61 -9.18 -12.92 7.12
N LYS A 62 -8.58 -12.41 8.21
CA LYS A 62 -8.73 -12.96 9.57
C LYS A 62 -9.92 -12.37 10.33
N ASN A 63 -10.33 -11.14 10.00
CA ASN A 63 -11.48 -10.47 10.63
C ASN A 63 -12.84 -10.93 10.07
N ASP A 64 -12.85 -11.82 9.09
CA ASP A 64 -14.05 -12.45 8.50
C ASP A 64 -14.35 -13.84 9.11
N LYS A 65 -13.79 -14.15 10.29
CA LYS A 65 -13.99 -15.43 11.00
C LYS A 65 -14.52 -15.26 12.40
#